data_AF-A0A9E1F3F7-F1
#
_entry.id   AF-A0A9E1F3F7-F1
#
_cell.length_a   1.000
_cell.length_b   1.000
_cell.length_c   1.000
_cell.angle_alpha   90.00
_cell.angle_beta   90.00
_cell.angle_gamma   90.00
#
_symmetry.space_group_name_H-M   'P 1'
#
loop_
_entity.id
_entity.type
_entity.pdbx_description
1 polymer ?
#
loop_
_entity_poly.entity_id
_entity_poly.type
_entity_poly.pdbx_seq_one_letter_code
_entity_poly.pdbx_strand_id
1 'polypeptide(L)' 'MKTIQENLKLFYIGLKDKEPFFYKNKDLTTHAAIIGMTGSGKTGLGITLLEEACIDNIPSIIIDPKGDITNLALTFPQ' A
#
# COMPACT_ATOMS: atom_id res chain seq x y z
N MET A 1 8.52 -19.03 3.65
CA MET A 1 7.31 -19.55 4.34
C MET A 1 6.29 -18.43 4.24
N LYS A 2 5.26 -18.56 3.39
CA LYS A 2 4.29 -17.47 3.22
C LYS A 2 3.58 -17.21 4.54
N THR A 3 3.55 -15.97 4.99
CA THR A 3 2.88 -15.58 6.23
C THR A 3 1.37 -15.88 6.11
N ILE A 4 0.66 -16.20 7.20
CA ILE A 4 -0.79 -16.50 7.15
C ILE A 4 -1.58 -15.39 6.42
N GLN A 5 -1.11 -14.15 6.54
CA GLN A 5 -1.63 -12.98 5.85
C GLN A 5 -1.59 -13.09 4.31
N GLU A 6 -0.48 -13.54 3.73
CA GLU A 6 -0.29 -13.69 2.27
C GLU A 6 -1.26 -14.72 1.68
N ASN A 7 -1.61 -15.76 2.45
CA ASN A 7 -2.58 -16.76 2.02
C ASN A 7 -4.03 -16.25 2.07
N LEU A 8 -4.30 -15.25 2.93
CA LEU A 8 -5.63 -14.67 3.12
C LEU A 8 -5.88 -13.42 2.25
N LYS A 9 -4.88 -12.94 1.52
CA LYS A 9 -4.97 -11.77 0.64
C LYS A 9 -5.43 -10.51 1.39
N LEU A 10 -4.80 -10.29 2.54
CA LEU A 10 -5.09 -9.19 3.45
C LEU A 10 -3.99 -8.15 3.38
N PHE A 11 -4.36 -6.91 3.09
CA PHE A 11 -3.45 -5.77 3.09
C PHE A 11 -3.44 -5.13 4.47
N TYR A 12 -2.27 -4.97 5.06
CA TYR A 12 -2.08 -4.12 6.22
C TYR A 12 -2.30 -2.65 5.83
N ILE A 13 -3.12 -1.91 6.59
CA ILE A 13 -3.41 -0.49 6.31
C ILE A 13 -3.22 0.42 7.53
N GLY A 14 -2.54 -0.08 8.58
CA GLY A 14 -2.21 0.68 9.78
C GLY A 14 -2.72 0.03 11.05
N LEU A 15 -2.87 0.83 12.11
CA LEU A 15 -3.34 0.36 13.40
C LEU A 15 -4.76 0.86 13.69
N LYS A 16 -5.57 0.01 14.31
CA LYS A 16 -6.86 0.36 14.91
C LYS A 16 -6.83 -0.09 16.36
N ASP A 17 -7.01 0.84 17.30
CA ASP A 17 -6.94 0.56 18.73
C ASP A 17 -5.63 -0.11 19.18
N LYS A 18 -4.50 0.30 18.54
CA LYS A 18 -3.14 -0.26 18.70
C LYS A 18 -2.94 -1.68 18.17
N GLU A 19 -3.95 -2.26 17.55
CA GLU A 19 -3.85 -3.56 16.89
C GLU A 19 -3.70 -3.40 15.37
N PRO A 20 -2.98 -4.31 14.69
CA PRO A 20 -2.90 -4.30 13.23
C PRO A 20 -4.28 -4.35 12.58
N PHE A 21 -4.52 -3.40 11.68
CA PHE A 21 -5.76 -3.31 10.92
C PHE A 21 -5.52 -3.75 9.48
N PHE A 22 -6.24 -4.80 9.09
CA PHE A 22 -6.14 -5.40 7.77
C PHE A 22 -7.38 -5.15 6.93
N TYR A 23 -7.17 -4.97 5.64
CA TYR A 23 -8.20 -4.78 4.63
C TYR A 23 -8.17 -5.92 3.61
N LYS A 24 -9.33 -6.35 3.11
CA LYS A 24 -9.37 -7.42 2.11
C LYS A 24 -9.06 -6.83 0.73
N ASN A 25 -8.01 -7.31 0.07
CA ASN A 25 -7.61 -6.74 -1.22
C ASN A 25 -8.69 -6.87 -2.31
N LYS A 26 -9.55 -7.90 -2.24
CA LYS A 26 -10.67 -8.09 -3.16
C LYS A 26 -11.65 -6.91 -3.16
N ASP A 27 -11.74 -6.17 -2.05
CA ASP A 27 -12.63 -5.02 -1.95
C ASP A 27 -12.04 -3.79 -2.67
N LEU A 28 -10.74 -3.82 -3.04
CA LEU A 28 -10.08 -2.79 -3.86
C LEU A 28 -10.28 -3.01 -5.38
N THR A 29 -10.93 -4.10 -5.79
CA THR A 29 -11.17 -4.40 -7.21
C THR A 29 -12.26 -3.52 -7.84
N THR A 30 -13.01 -2.78 -7.02
CA THR A 30 -14.12 -1.91 -7.46
C THR A 30 -13.76 -0.43 -7.44
N HIS A 31 -12.48 -0.09 -7.55
CA HIS A 31 -11.91 1.26 -7.39
C HIS A 31 -11.91 1.73 -5.93
N ALA A 32 -10.93 2.57 -5.60
CA ALA A 32 -10.81 3.20 -4.29
C ALA A 32 -10.38 4.66 -4.46
N ALA A 33 -10.75 5.51 -3.51
CA ALA A 33 -10.35 6.91 -3.47
C ALA A 33 -9.77 7.23 -2.09
N ILE A 34 -8.60 7.87 -2.07
CA ILE A 34 -7.95 8.36 -0.85
C ILE A 34 -8.07 9.89 -0.85
N ILE A 35 -8.82 10.44 0.11
CA ILE A 35 -9.14 11.87 0.18
C ILE A 35 -8.55 12.46 1.46
N GLY A 36 -8.01 13.68 1.39
CA GLY A 36 -7.39 14.37 2.51
C GLY A 36 -6.52 15.56 2.09
N MET A 37 -6.18 16.43 3.02
CA MET A 37 -5.31 17.59 2.77
C MET A 37 -3.82 17.20 2.68
N THR A 38 -2.95 18.11 2.24
CA THR A 38 -1.49 17.89 2.28
C THR A 38 -1.04 17.62 3.71
N GLY A 39 -0.13 16.65 3.90
CA GLY A 39 0.31 16.23 5.23
C GLY A 39 -0.59 15.21 5.94
N SER A 40 -1.75 14.86 5.38
CA SER A 40 -2.68 13.88 5.99
C SER A 40 -2.29 12.41 5.79
N GLY A 41 -1.12 12.13 5.19
CA GLY A 41 -0.65 10.76 4.97
C GLY A 41 -1.20 10.04 3.73
N LYS A 42 -1.90 10.71 2.80
CA LYS A 42 -2.45 10.06 1.59
C LYS A 42 -1.40 9.28 0.79
N THR A 43 -0.25 9.90 0.52
CA THR A 43 0.85 9.27 -0.22
C THR A 43 1.40 8.07 0.56
N GLY A 44 1.58 8.20 1.88
CA GLY A 44 2.02 7.10 2.74
C GLY A 44 1.07 5.90 2.68
N LEU A 45 -0.25 6.13 2.76
CA LEU A 45 -1.23 5.06 2.59
C LEU A 45 -1.16 4.42 1.20
N GLY A 46 -0.98 5.20 0.14
CA GLY A 46 -0.78 4.68 -1.21
C GLY A 46 0.46 3.80 -1.34
N ILE A 47 1.56 4.20 -0.70
CA ILE A 47 2.81 3.42 -0.63
C ILE A 47 2.57 2.09 0.11
N THR A 48 1.93 2.12 1.27
CA THR A 48 1.60 0.90 2.02
C THR A 48 0.74 -0.05 1.18
N LEU A 49 -0.30 0.43 0.51
CA LEU A 49 -1.13 -0.41 -0.36
C LEU A 49 -0.31 -1.04 -1.50
N LEU A 50 0.65 -0.30 -2.06
CA LEU A 50 1.54 -0.80 -3.09
C LEU A 50 2.51 -1.86 -2.56
N GLU A 51 3.10 -1.66 -1.39
CA GLU A 51 3.99 -2.62 -0.74
C GLU A 51 3.26 -3.94 -0.46
N GLU A 52 2.03 -3.88 0.06
CA GLU A 52 1.19 -5.06 0.27
C GLU A 52 0.83 -5.76 -1.05
N ALA A 53 0.54 -4.99 -2.11
CA ALA A 53 0.33 -5.54 -3.45
C ALA A 53 1.59 -6.25 -3.98
N CYS A 54 2.77 -5.68 -3.78
CA CYS A 54 4.05 -6.30 -4.15
C CYS A 54 4.30 -7.60 -3.38
N ILE A 55 4.05 -7.63 -2.07
CA ILE A 55 4.15 -8.85 -1.22
C ILE A 55 3.23 -9.95 -1.76
N ASP A 56 2.01 -9.60 -2.16
CA ASP A 56 1.04 -10.51 -2.74
C ASP A 56 1.32 -10.86 -4.22
N ASN A 57 2.42 -10.37 -4.80
CA ASN A 57 2.80 -10.54 -6.21
C ASN A 57 1.73 -10.02 -7.19
N ILE A 58 1.03 -8.96 -6.83
CA ILE A 58 0.04 -8.29 -7.67
C ILE A 58 0.76 -7.27 -8.56
N PRO A 59 0.71 -7.42 -9.90
CA PRO A 59 1.32 -6.47 -10.80
C PRO A 59 0.63 -5.10 -10.66
N SER A 60 1.43 -4.06 -10.44
CA SER A 60 0.94 -2.71 -10.15
C SER A 60 1.55 -1.70 -11.10
N ILE A 61 0.72 -0.81 -11.66
CA ILE A 61 1.14 0.34 -12.46
C ILE A 61 0.82 1.59 -11.66
N ILE A 62 1.82 2.47 -11.51
CA ILE A 62 1.70 3.68 -10.72
C ILE A 62 1.94 4.88 -11.63
N ILE A 63 1.02 5.83 -11.57
CA ILE A 63 1.16 7.12 -12.26
C ILE A 63 1.31 8.17 -11.17
N ASP A 64 2.54 8.59 -10.93
CA ASP A 64 2.87 9.61 -9.93
C ASP A 64 3.47 10.85 -10.61
N PRO A 65 2.67 11.90 -10.86
CA PRO A 65 3.17 13.12 -11.49
C PRO A 65 4.08 13.93 -10.56
N LYS A 66 4.06 13.66 -9.25
CA LYS A 66 4.86 14.38 -8.25
C LYS A 66 6.21 13.70 -7.99
N GLY A 67 6.30 12.40 -8.25
CA GLY A 67 7.50 11.59 -8.14
C GLY A 67 7.85 11.12 -6.72
N ASP A 68 6.98 11.40 -5.74
CA ASP A 68 7.17 10.98 -4.34
C ASP A 68 7.29 9.45 -4.20
N ILE A 69 6.46 8.70 -4.93
CA ILE A 69 6.42 7.23 -4.93
C ILE A 69 7.56 6.66 -5.77
N THR A 70 7.86 7.29 -6.92
CA THR A 70 8.97 6.87 -7.81
C THR A 70 10.31 6.95 -7.10
N ASN A 71 10.49 7.92 -6.19
CA ASN A 71 11.71 8.04 -5.39
C ASN A 71 11.97 6.80 -4.50
N LEU A 72 10.94 6.05 -4.10
CA LEU A 72 11.13 4.81 -3.33
C LEU A 72 11.83 3.70 -4.14
N ALA A 73 11.64 3.70 -5.46
CA ALA A 73 12.31 2.75 -6.36
C ALA A 73 13.78 3.14 -6.63
N LEU A 74 14.19 4.36 -6.28
CA LEU A 74 15.57 4.82 -6.44
C LEU A 74 16.39 4.40 -5.22
N THR A 75 16.91 3.17 -5.24
CA THR A 75 17.93 2.71 -4.30
C THR A 75 19.29 3.22 -4.77
N PHE A 76 19.68 4.42 -4.31
CA PHE A 76 21.04 4.90 -4.54
C PHE A 76 22.02 4.06 -3.71
N PRO A 77 23.08 3.49 -4.31
CA PRO A 77 24.12 2.81 -3.55
C PRO A 77 24.80 3.81 -2.60
N GLN A 78 25.09 3.36 -1.38
CA GLN A 78 25.97 4.06 -0.44
C GLN A 78 27.44 3.81 -0.80
#